data_AF-A0A930GZ14-F1
#
_entry.id   AF-A0A930GZ14-F1
#
_cell.length_a   1.000
_cell.length_b   1.000
_cell.length_c   1.000
_cell.angle_alpha   90.00
_cell.angle_beta   90.00
_cell.angle_gamma   90.00
#
_symmetry.space_group_name_H-M   'P 1'
#
loop_
_entity.id
_entity.type
_entity.pdbx_description
1 polymer ?
#
loop_
_entity_poly.entity_id
_entity_poly.type
_entity_poly.pdbx_seq_one_letter_code
_entity_poly.pdbx_strand_id
1 'polypeptide(L)'
;MIKYTSIKELCDAATKRGIKISELCLEDQAEEMQLPKEELYAMMEKNFDVMVESVKKGNDPNLLSTSGLTGGEGAKMLQYSDRTGGGLSGSFMTRAIGRAMCVSNCNAAMGRIVATPTAGSCGILPGCLVSMYEDKGFSKRDVVMSIFTAGAFGMVIAQMASISGAEGGCQAECGSASGMAAAALVELMGGSPASCGDALGMSIINQMGLGWDPVAGLVEIP
;
A
#
# COMPACT_ATOMS: atom_id res chain seq x y z
N MET A 1 -9.46 -24.15 -0.74
CA MET A 1 -8.55 -23.26 0.01
C MET A 1 -7.16 -23.43 -0.59
N ILE A 2 -6.82 -22.61 -1.58
CA ILE A 2 -5.47 -22.59 -2.15
C ILE A 2 -4.64 -21.72 -1.21
N LYS A 3 -3.88 -22.36 -0.30
CA LYS A 3 -2.94 -21.66 0.57
C LYS A 3 -1.59 -21.61 -0.14
N TYR A 4 -1.22 -20.45 -0.65
CA TYR A 4 0.16 -20.21 -1.08
C TYR A 4 1.04 -20.10 0.16
N THR A 5 1.99 -21.00 0.30
CA THR A 5 2.91 -21.04 1.46
C THR A 5 4.25 -20.38 1.16
N SER A 6 4.44 -19.89 -0.07
CA SER A 6 5.57 -19.06 -0.43
C SER A 6 5.23 -18.11 -1.58
N ILE A 7 6.02 -17.04 -1.69
CA ILE A 7 5.93 -16.12 -2.83
C ILE A 7 6.16 -16.85 -4.15
N LYS A 8 7.09 -17.82 -4.15
CA LYS A 8 7.37 -18.63 -5.33
C LYS A 8 6.12 -19.40 -5.79
N GLU A 9 5.41 -20.04 -4.88
CA GLU A 9 4.18 -20.79 -5.21
C GLU A 9 3.10 -19.89 -5.80
N LEU A 10 2.90 -18.69 -5.25
CA LEU A 10 1.97 -17.70 -5.79
C LEU A 10 2.34 -17.31 -7.23
N CYS A 11 3.61 -16.94 -7.46
CA CYS A 11 4.08 -16.53 -8.78
C CYS A 11 4.04 -17.67 -9.80
N ASP A 12 4.42 -18.89 -9.40
CA ASP A 12 4.37 -20.09 -10.25
C ASP A 12 2.94 -20.42 -10.65
N ALA A 13 1.97 -20.30 -9.73
CA ALA A 13 0.56 -20.56 -9.99
C ALA A 13 -0.01 -19.61 -11.04
N ALA A 14 0.25 -18.30 -10.91
CA ALA A 14 -0.17 -17.29 -11.89
C ALA A 14 0.49 -17.56 -13.26
N THR A 15 1.80 -17.82 -13.26
CA THR A 15 2.57 -18.10 -14.48
C THR A 15 2.07 -19.35 -15.20
N LYS A 16 1.82 -20.44 -14.48
CA LYS A 16 1.32 -21.71 -15.04
C LYS A 16 -0.05 -21.56 -15.70
N ARG A 17 -0.89 -20.68 -15.17
CA ARG A 17 -2.22 -20.39 -15.69
C ARG A 17 -2.22 -19.32 -16.80
N GLY A 18 -1.10 -18.60 -16.99
CA GLY A 18 -1.00 -17.52 -17.95
C GLY A 18 -1.85 -16.29 -17.60
N ILE A 19 -2.10 -16.07 -16.31
CA ILE A 19 -2.92 -14.96 -15.80
C ILE A 19 -2.10 -14.06 -14.86
N LYS A 20 -2.63 -12.87 -14.57
CA LYS A 20 -2.06 -11.95 -13.57
C LYS A 20 -2.25 -12.49 -12.14
N ILE A 21 -1.41 -12.05 -11.21
CA ILE A 21 -1.55 -12.33 -9.77
C ILE A 21 -2.87 -11.71 -9.26
N SER A 22 -3.23 -10.52 -9.71
CA SER A 22 -4.51 -9.90 -9.35
C SER A 22 -5.73 -10.71 -9.79
N GLU A 23 -5.70 -11.29 -10.99
CA GLU A 23 -6.76 -12.16 -11.51
C GLU A 23 -6.83 -13.48 -10.74
N LEU A 24 -5.67 -14.09 -10.48
CA LEU A 24 -5.56 -15.30 -9.65
C LEU A 24 -6.14 -15.07 -8.26
N CYS A 25 -5.75 -13.98 -7.59
CA CYS A 25 -6.23 -13.65 -6.27
C CYS A 25 -7.73 -13.37 -6.24
N LEU A 26 -8.26 -12.63 -7.23
CA LEU A 26 -9.69 -12.35 -7.32
C LEU A 26 -10.50 -13.64 -7.52
N GLU A 27 -10.01 -14.57 -8.34
CA GLU A 27 -10.63 -15.87 -8.56
C GLU A 27 -10.66 -16.74 -7.32
N ASP A 28 -9.51 -16.88 -6.67
CA ASP A 28 -9.38 -17.71 -5.48
C ASP A 28 -10.26 -17.17 -4.34
N GLN A 29 -10.30 -15.84 -4.16
CA GLN A 29 -11.14 -15.20 -3.16
C GLN A 29 -12.64 -15.29 -3.50
N ALA A 30 -13.01 -15.18 -4.78
CA ALA A 30 -14.40 -15.36 -5.22
C ALA A 30 -14.90 -16.78 -4.93
N GLU A 31 -14.07 -17.79 -5.19
CA GLU A 31 -14.38 -19.19 -4.89
C GLU A 31 -14.47 -19.42 -3.38
N GLU A 32 -13.51 -18.92 -2.59
CA GLU A 32 -13.47 -19.09 -1.14
C GLU A 32 -14.65 -18.43 -0.44
N MET A 33 -15.00 -17.20 -0.84
CA MET A 33 -16.10 -16.44 -0.24
C MET A 33 -17.47 -16.81 -0.83
N GLN A 34 -17.50 -17.63 -1.88
CA GLN A 34 -18.71 -17.96 -2.66
C GLN A 34 -19.45 -16.70 -3.17
N LEU A 35 -18.68 -15.69 -3.59
CA LEU A 35 -19.20 -14.42 -4.09
C LEU A 35 -18.84 -14.23 -5.57
N PRO A 36 -19.68 -13.52 -6.36
CA PRO A 36 -19.30 -13.10 -7.70
C PRO A 36 -18.05 -12.22 -7.68
N LYS A 37 -17.18 -12.37 -8.69
CA LYS A 37 -15.95 -11.57 -8.82
C LYS A 37 -16.23 -10.07 -8.86
N GLU A 38 -17.33 -9.68 -9.49
CA GLU A 38 -17.78 -8.30 -9.62
C GLU A 38 -18.13 -7.69 -8.26
N GLU A 39 -18.68 -8.48 -7.34
CA GLU A 39 -19.00 -8.03 -5.98
C GLU A 39 -17.73 -7.80 -5.17
N LEU A 40 -16.76 -8.73 -5.24
CA LEU A 40 -15.45 -8.56 -4.60
C LEU A 40 -14.68 -7.37 -5.18
N TYR A 41 -14.71 -7.19 -6.50
CA TYR A 41 -14.14 -6.00 -7.13
C TYR A 41 -14.80 -4.74 -6.59
N ALA A 42 -16.13 -4.68 -6.47
CA ALA A 42 -16.83 -3.51 -5.96
C ALA A 42 -16.49 -3.22 -4.47
N MET A 43 -16.23 -4.26 -3.67
CA MET A 43 -15.72 -4.09 -2.30
C MET A 43 -14.31 -3.50 -2.30
N MET A 44 -13.42 -4.00 -3.16
CA MET A 44 -12.07 -3.48 -3.28
C MET A 44 -12.04 -2.05 -3.84
N GLU A 45 -12.96 -1.73 -4.76
CA GLU A 45 -13.14 -0.39 -5.29
C GLU A 45 -13.53 0.60 -4.20
N LYS A 46 -14.43 0.22 -3.29
CA LYS A 46 -14.76 1.04 -2.11
C LYS A 46 -13.55 1.27 -1.21
N ASN A 47 -12.67 0.28 -1.05
CA ASN A 47 -11.43 0.46 -0.28
C ASN A 47 -10.52 1.48 -0.96
N PHE A 48 -10.39 1.42 -2.29
CA PHE A 48 -9.63 2.42 -3.04
C PHE A 48 -10.25 3.83 -2.92
N ASP A 49 -11.57 3.94 -2.93
CA ASP A 49 -12.24 5.23 -2.71
C ASP A 49 -11.92 5.80 -1.33
N VAL A 50 -11.90 4.96 -0.27
CA VAL A 50 -11.47 5.38 1.08
C VAL A 50 -10.01 5.80 1.10
N MET A 51 -9.13 5.14 0.34
CA MET A 51 -7.72 5.55 0.17
C MET A 51 -7.59 6.95 -0.46
N VAL A 52 -8.40 7.25 -1.48
CA VAL A 52 -8.43 8.58 -2.11
C VAL A 52 -9.00 9.62 -1.15
N GLU A 53 -10.06 9.28 -0.41
CA GLU A 53 -10.66 10.14 0.61
C GLU A 53 -9.69 10.45 1.75
N SER A 54 -8.90 9.49 2.21
CA SER A 54 -7.92 9.70 3.29
C SER A 54 -6.76 10.60 2.85
N VAL A 55 -6.31 10.50 1.60
CA VAL A 55 -5.36 11.47 1.00
C VAL A 55 -5.96 12.86 1.00
N LYS A 56 -7.21 13.02 0.55
CA LYS A 56 -7.90 14.33 0.51
C LYS A 56 -8.05 14.94 1.90
N LYS A 57 -8.50 14.14 2.88
CA LYS A 57 -8.66 14.58 4.27
C LYS A 57 -7.31 14.98 4.89
N GLY A 58 -6.27 14.18 4.66
CA GLY A 58 -4.91 14.44 5.12
C GLY A 58 -4.20 15.61 4.46
N ASN A 59 -4.75 16.16 3.38
CA ASN A 59 -4.22 17.35 2.71
C ASN A 59 -4.71 18.66 3.35
N ASP A 60 -5.39 18.61 4.50
CA ASP A 60 -5.69 19.80 5.30
C ASP A 60 -4.44 20.20 6.13
N PRO A 61 -3.85 21.39 5.90
CA PRO A 61 -2.70 21.88 6.66
C PRO A 61 -2.96 22.05 8.16
N ASN A 62 -4.24 22.13 8.57
CA ASN A 62 -4.64 22.32 9.96
C ASN A 62 -5.07 21.02 10.64
N LEU A 63 -4.98 19.88 9.94
CA LEU A 63 -5.28 18.57 10.54
C LEU A 63 -4.11 18.15 11.44
N LEU A 64 -4.32 18.30 12.74
CA LEU A 64 -3.37 17.90 13.78
C LEU A 64 -3.74 16.53 14.35
N SER A 65 -2.72 15.77 14.76
CA SER A 65 -2.91 14.56 15.54
C SER A 65 -3.49 14.87 16.92
N THR A 66 -4.04 13.84 17.58
CA THR A 66 -4.62 14.00 18.92
C THR A 66 -3.57 14.42 19.95
N SER A 67 -2.31 14.02 19.75
CA SER A 67 -1.18 14.41 20.60
C SER A 67 -0.63 15.81 20.28
N GLY A 68 -0.91 16.32 19.07
CA GLY A 68 -0.35 17.56 18.54
C GLY A 68 1.11 17.46 18.09
N LEU A 69 1.72 16.27 18.09
CA LEU A 69 3.12 16.07 17.68
C LEU A 69 3.30 16.10 16.16
N THR A 70 2.28 15.70 15.40
CA THR A 70 2.28 15.67 13.93
C THR A 70 1.03 16.32 13.36
N GLY A 71 1.10 16.81 12.13
CA GLY A 71 -0.03 17.37 11.40
C GLY A 71 0.37 18.29 10.25
N GLY A 72 -0.34 18.13 9.13
CA GLY A 72 -0.18 18.96 7.93
C GLY A 72 1.14 18.74 7.16
N GLU A 73 1.97 17.76 7.51
CA GLU A 73 3.21 17.44 6.78
C GLU A 73 2.91 17.00 5.34
N GLY A 74 1.85 16.20 5.15
CA GLY A 74 1.41 15.80 3.81
C GLY A 74 1.08 17.01 2.93
N ALA A 75 0.28 17.94 3.45
CA ALA A 75 -0.07 19.18 2.75
C ALA A 75 1.16 20.06 2.44
N LYS A 76 2.07 20.21 3.42
CA LYS A 76 3.33 20.95 3.22
C LYS A 76 4.17 20.34 2.09
N MET A 77 4.24 19.00 2.01
CA MET A 77 5.01 18.31 0.97
C MET A 77 4.37 18.40 -0.41
N LEU A 78 3.04 18.31 -0.51
CA LEU A 78 2.32 18.53 -1.76
C LEU A 78 2.52 19.96 -2.28
N GLN A 79 2.38 20.96 -1.41
CA GLN A 79 2.65 22.37 -1.75
C GLN A 79 4.11 22.60 -2.16
N TYR A 80 5.06 21.95 -1.48
CA TYR A 80 6.47 21.98 -1.87
C TYR A 80 6.66 21.44 -3.29
N SER A 81 6.00 20.33 -3.62
CA SER A 81 6.05 19.74 -4.96
C SER A 81 5.54 20.70 -6.03
N ASP A 82 4.36 21.28 -5.81
CA ASP A 82 3.71 22.19 -6.77
C ASP A 82 4.54 23.48 -6.98
N ARG A 83 5.17 24.01 -5.94
CA ARG A 83 5.98 25.23 -6.03
C ARG A 83 7.35 25.03 -6.68
N THR A 84 7.97 23.87 -6.47
CA THR A 84 9.39 23.64 -6.83
C THR A 84 9.60 22.65 -7.97
N GLY A 85 8.53 22.06 -8.50
CA GLY A 85 8.63 20.92 -9.42
C GLY A 85 9.10 19.63 -8.73
N GLY A 86 8.96 19.54 -7.41
CA GLY A 86 9.32 18.36 -6.61
C GLY A 86 10.79 18.22 -6.23
N GLY A 87 11.61 19.26 -6.42
CA GLY A 87 13.01 19.25 -6.02
C GLY A 87 13.85 18.19 -6.73
N LEU A 88 14.81 17.58 -6.02
CA LEU A 88 15.76 16.60 -6.58
C LEU A 88 15.09 15.31 -7.05
N SER A 89 13.99 14.91 -6.43
CA SER A 89 13.27 13.66 -6.74
C SER A 89 12.21 13.83 -7.82
N GLY A 90 11.96 15.07 -8.28
CA GLY A 90 10.91 15.41 -9.23
C GLY A 90 9.50 15.33 -8.64
N SER A 91 8.53 15.88 -9.38
CA SER A 91 7.16 16.08 -8.89
C SER A 91 6.44 14.78 -8.52
N PHE A 92 6.64 13.72 -9.30
CA PHE A 92 5.97 12.43 -9.11
C PHE A 92 6.32 11.79 -7.76
N MET A 93 7.61 11.62 -7.47
CA MET A 93 8.07 11.00 -6.22
C MET A 93 7.67 11.85 -5.01
N THR A 94 7.88 13.17 -5.09
CA THR A 94 7.54 14.11 -4.03
C THR A 94 6.03 14.13 -3.74
N ARG A 95 5.18 14.01 -4.77
CA ARG A 95 3.72 13.88 -4.59
C ARG A 95 3.34 12.55 -3.97
N ALA A 96 3.95 11.44 -4.37
CA ALA A 96 3.70 10.14 -3.75
C ALA A 96 4.02 10.13 -2.26
N ILE A 97 5.16 10.72 -1.87
CA ILE A 97 5.55 10.91 -0.46
C ILE A 97 4.53 11.82 0.26
N GLY A 98 4.14 12.92 -0.36
CA GLY A 98 3.11 13.82 0.19
C GLY A 98 1.77 13.13 0.43
N ARG A 99 1.29 12.33 -0.52
CA ARG A 99 0.07 11.54 -0.38
C ARG A 99 0.18 10.48 0.72
N ALA A 100 1.31 9.79 0.82
CA ALA A 100 1.55 8.83 1.91
C ALA A 100 1.47 9.52 3.28
N MET A 101 2.10 10.68 3.43
CA MET A 101 2.03 11.48 4.66
C MET A 101 0.63 12.02 4.93
N CYS A 102 -0.14 12.41 3.91
CA CYS A 102 -1.55 12.78 4.10
C CYS A 102 -2.34 11.64 4.74
N VAL A 103 -2.19 10.41 4.26
CA VAL A 103 -2.88 9.25 4.85
C VAL A 103 -2.40 8.98 6.27
N SER A 104 -1.10 9.09 6.54
CA SER A 104 -0.55 8.98 7.90
C SER A 104 -1.08 10.07 8.84
N ASN A 105 -1.19 11.33 8.36
CA ASN A 105 -1.81 12.42 9.12
C ASN A 105 -3.30 12.15 9.38
N CYS A 106 -4.03 11.60 8.40
CA CYS A 106 -5.41 11.17 8.58
C CYS A 106 -5.53 10.11 9.69
N ASN A 107 -4.64 9.12 9.70
CA ASN A 107 -4.58 8.09 10.74
C ASN A 107 -4.27 8.68 12.13
N ALA A 108 -3.24 9.53 12.24
CA ALA A 108 -2.85 10.19 13.49
C ALA A 108 -3.96 11.10 14.07
N ALA A 109 -4.81 11.64 13.21
CA ALA A 109 -6.00 12.41 13.57
C ALA A 109 -7.26 11.53 13.76
N MET A 110 -7.11 10.21 13.91
CA MET A 110 -8.20 9.24 14.11
C MET A 110 -9.26 9.25 13.00
N GLY A 111 -8.83 9.57 11.77
CA GLY A 111 -9.65 9.52 10.58
C GLY A 111 -9.87 8.10 10.05
N ARG A 112 -10.74 7.98 9.05
CA ARG A 112 -11.00 6.71 8.36
C ARG A 112 -9.86 6.43 7.38
N ILE A 113 -9.23 5.27 7.52
CA ILE A 113 -8.17 4.78 6.64
C ILE A 113 -8.44 3.31 6.23
N VAL A 114 -7.67 2.81 5.27
CA VAL A 114 -7.59 1.38 4.95
C VAL A 114 -6.26 0.85 5.47
N ALA A 115 -6.30 -0.21 6.28
CA ALA A 115 -5.08 -0.83 6.80
C ALA A 115 -4.33 -1.58 5.68
N THR A 116 -3.01 -1.37 5.57
CA THR A 116 -2.19 -1.95 4.49
C THR A 116 -0.75 -2.27 4.93
N PRO A 117 -0.48 -3.39 5.64
CA PRO A 117 -1.45 -4.30 6.23
C PRO A 117 -2.00 -3.85 7.59
N THR A 118 -1.44 -2.80 8.19
CA THR A 118 -1.82 -2.25 9.49
C THR A 118 -2.25 -0.78 9.36
N ALA A 119 -2.68 -0.19 10.48
CA ALA A 119 -2.93 1.26 10.55
C ALA A 119 -1.65 2.09 10.48
N GLY A 120 -0.51 1.66 11.04
CA GLY A 120 0.73 2.45 11.02
C GLY A 120 1.42 2.51 9.66
N SER A 121 1.23 1.49 8.82
CA SER A 121 1.73 1.45 7.44
C SER A 121 0.71 1.93 6.39
N CYS A 122 -0.46 2.42 6.80
CA CYS A 122 -1.59 2.67 5.92
C CYS A 122 -1.33 3.70 4.81
N GLY A 123 -0.29 4.54 4.93
CA GLY A 123 0.04 5.54 3.91
C GLY A 123 0.81 5.03 2.70
N ILE A 124 1.46 3.87 2.81
CA ILE A 124 2.41 3.40 1.77
C ILE A 124 1.69 3.02 0.49
N LEU A 125 0.76 2.07 0.55
CA LEU A 125 0.01 1.60 -0.62
C LEU A 125 -0.81 2.73 -1.29
N PRO A 126 -1.60 3.55 -0.58
CA PRO A 126 -2.34 4.65 -1.21
C PRO A 126 -1.43 5.75 -1.76
N GLY A 127 -0.30 6.05 -1.10
CA GLY A 127 0.70 6.99 -1.63
C GLY A 127 1.18 6.59 -3.03
N CYS A 128 1.42 5.30 -3.24
CA CYS A 128 1.76 4.74 -4.55
C CYS A 128 0.57 4.74 -5.52
N LEU A 129 -0.55 4.14 -5.14
CA LEU A 129 -1.66 3.86 -6.06
C LEU A 129 -2.45 5.12 -6.47
N VAL A 130 -2.68 6.05 -5.54
CA VAL A 130 -3.33 7.33 -5.87
C VAL A 130 -2.43 8.16 -6.80
N SER A 131 -1.11 8.05 -6.66
CA SER A 131 -0.18 8.69 -7.61
C SER A 131 -0.24 8.08 -9.00
N MET A 132 -0.38 6.76 -9.11
CA MET A 132 -0.59 6.10 -10.41
C MET A 132 -1.93 6.48 -11.05
N TYR A 133 -2.97 6.60 -10.24
CA TYR A 133 -4.30 7.02 -10.70
C TYR A 133 -4.32 8.47 -11.17
N GLU A 134 -3.90 9.41 -10.32
CA GLU A 134 -4.05 10.85 -10.58
C GLU A 134 -2.95 11.44 -11.48
N ASP A 135 -1.68 11.01 -11.30
CA ASP A 135 -0.55 11.65 -11.99
C ASP A 135 -0.12 10.89 -13.25
N LYS A 136 -0.37 9.57 -13.31
CA LYS A 136 -0.06 8.73 -14.49
C LYS A 136 -1.28 8.36 -15.31
N GLY A 137 -2.49 8.64 -14.83
CA GLY A 137 -3.73 8.45 -15.58
C GLY A 137 -4.12 6.99 -15.81
N PHE A 138 -3.67 6.07 -14.95
CA PHE A 138 -4.13 4.68 -15.01
C PHE A 138 -5.64 4.61 -14.75
N SER A 139 -6.32 3.65 -15.38
CA SER A 139 -7.75 3.46 -15.15
C SER A 139 -8.00 3.06 -13.69
N LYS A 140 -9.12 3.51 -13.11
CA LYS A 140 -9.50 3.13 -11.74
C LYS A 140 -9.55 1.60 -11.60
N ARG A 141 -10.03 0.90 -12.64
CA ARG A 141 -10.11 -0.56 -12.68
C ARG A 141 -8.74 -1.22 -12.55
N ASP A 142 -7.74 -0.76 -13.31
CA ASP A 142 -6.40 -1.34 -13.24
C ASP A 142 -5.75 -1.09 -11.87
N VAL A 143 -5.95 0.11 -11.31
CA VAL A 143 -5.44 0.45 -9.97
C VAL A 143 -6.11 -0.41 -8.90
N VAL A 144 -7.43 -0.60 -8.95
CA VAL A 144 -8.15 -1.49 -8.03
C VAL A 144 -7.71 -2.94 -8.18
N MET A 145 -7.51 -3.42 -9.41
CA MET A 145 -6.96 -4.77 -9.65
C MET A 145 -5.58 -4.94 -9.01
N SER A 146 -4.71 -3.92 -9.07
CA SER A 146 -3.38 -3.98 -8.43
C SER A 146 -3.45 -4.14 -6.89
N ILE A 147 -4.55 -3.74 -6.24
CA ILE A 147 -4.76 -3.97 -4.81
C ILE A 147 -4.95 -5.46 -4.50
N PHE A 148 -5.57 -6.24 -5.42
CA PHE A 148 -5.62 -7.70 -5.27
C PHE A 148 -4.22 -8.32 -5.33
N THR A 149 -3.31 -7.77 -6.13
CA THR A 149 -1.91 -8.19 -6.13
C THR A 149 -1.24 -7.87 -4.81
N ALA A 150 -1.36 -6.64 -4.30
CA ALA A 150 -0.88 -6.30 -2.96
C ALA A 150 -1.45 -7.26 -1.89
N GLY A 151 -2.75 -7.57 -1.96
CA GLY A 151 -3.42 -8.51 -1.08
C GLY A 151 -2.87 -9.93 -1.16
N ALA A 152 -2.63 -10.44 -2.37
CA ALA A 152 -2.06 -11.77 -2.59
C ALA A 152 -0.70 -11.94 -1.92
N PHE A 153 0.20 -10.98 -2.12
CA PHE A 153 1.50 -10.96 -1.45
C PHE A 153 1.36 -10.79 0.07
N GLY A 154 0.47 -9.90 0.51
CA GLY A 154 0.19 -9.66 1.93
C GLY A 154 -0.32 -10.92 2.65
N MET A 155 -1.18 -11.71 2.01
CA MET A 155 -1.68 -12.98 2.57
C MET A 155 -0.55 -13.98 2.80
N VAL A 156 0.39 -14.11 1.86
CA VAL A 156 1.55 -15.00 2.03
C VAL A 156 2.45 -14.52 3.17
N ILE A 157 2.73 -13.22 3.25
CA ILE A 157 3.54 -12.65 4.34
C ILE A 157 2.86 -12.90 5.68
N ALA A 158 1.56 -12.62 5.80
CA ALA A 158 0.80 -12.81 7.03
C ALA A 158 0.73 -14.28 7.46
N GLN A 159 0.74 -15.23 6.51
CA GLN A 159 0.71 -16.65 6.82
C GLN A 159 2.08 -17.20 7.25
N MET A 160 3.17 -16.69 6.67
CA MET A 160 4.52 -17.26 6.82
C MET A 160 5.44 -16.47 7.74
N ALA A 161 5.08 -15.23 8.08
CA ALA A 161 5.86 -14.31 8.89
C ALA A 161 4.93 -13.48 9.80
N SER A 162 5.44 -12.38 10.37
CA SER A 162 4.62 -11.39 11.08
C SER A 162 4.43 -10.15 10.21
N ILE A 163 3.27 -9.52 10.33
CA ILE A 163 2.96 -8.19 9.77
C ILE A 163 2.85 -7.11 10.86
N SER A 164 3.04 -7.49 12.11
CA SER A 164 2.86 -6.63 13.28
C SER A 164 4.17 -5.89 13.60
N GLY A 165 4.12 -4.56 13.64
CA GLY A 165 5.24 -3.74 14.08
C GLY A 165 5.72 -4.11 15.49
N ALA A 166 4.78 -4.45 16.39
CA ALA A 166 5.08 -4.79 17.77
C ALA A 166 5.78 -6.15 17.94
N GLU A 167 5.60 -7.09 17.01
CA GLU A 167 6.21 -8.43 17.09
C GLU A 167 7.46 -8.57 16.21
N GLY A 168 7.45 -7.95 15.03
CA GLY A 168 8.49 -8.11 14.01
C GLY A 168 9.26 -6.83 13.67
N GLY A 169 9.03 -5.73 14.40
CA GLY A 169 9.60 -4.41 14.10
C GLY A 169 8.89 -3.71 12.94
N CYS A 170 9.24 -2.44 12.70
CA CYS A 170 8.66 -1.67 11.58
C CYS A 170 8.97 -2.31 10.21
N GLN A 171 10.02 -3.14 10.10
CA GLN A 171 10.26 -3.98 8.92
C GLN A 171 9.11 -4.96 8.62
N ALA A 172 8.45 -5.53 9.64
CA ALA A 172 7.34 -6.45 9.47
C ALA A 172 6.07 -5.72 9.04
N GLU A 173 5.94 -4.45 9.43
CA GLU A 173 4.78 -3.62 9.12
C GLU A 173 5.00 -2.80 7.84
N CYS A 174 5.80 -1.74 7.91
CA CYS A 174 6.10 -0.85 6.79
C CYS A 174 6.90 -1.55 5.70
N GLY A 175 7.79 -2.48 6.06
CA GLY A 175 8.52 -3.27 5.06
C GLY A 175 7.60 -4.19 4.25
N SER A 176 6.63 -4.85 4.90
CA SER A 176 5.61 -5.65 4.21
C SER A 176 4.72 -4.79 3.33
N ALA A 177 4.24 -3.65 3.84
CA ALA A 177 3.44 -2.69 3.07
C ALA A 177 4.20 -2.19 1.82
N SER A 178 5.48 -1.87 1.97
CA SER A 178 6.34 -1.45 0.86
C SER A 178 6.54 -2.57 -0.14
N GLY A 179 6.74 -3.80 0.31
CA GLY A 179 6.83 -4.98 -0.57
C GLY A 179 5.54 -5.24 -1.35
N MET A 180 4.39 -5.17 -0.67
CA MET A 180 3.07 -5.29 -1.29
C MET A 180 2.82 -4.20 -2.34
N ALA A 181 3.18 -2.94 -2.03
CA ALA A 181 3.07 -1.83 -2.95
C ALA A 181 3.99 -1.99 -4.17
N ALA A 182 5.24 -2.42 -3.97
CA ALA A 182 6.19 -2.67 -5.04
C ALA A 182 5.69 -3.74 -6.03
N ALA A 183 5.18 -4.86 -5.51
CA ALA A 183 4.59 -5.91 -6.35
C ALA A 183 3.37 -5.42 -7.13
N ALA A 184 2.47 -4.68 -6.48
CA ALA A 184 1.29 -4.10 -7.14
C ALA A 184 1.66 -3.12 -8.26
N LEU A 185 2.65 -2.26 -8.04
CA LEU A 185 3.13 -1.32 -9.06
C LEU A 185 3.76 -2.05 -10.25
N VAL A 186 4.56 -3.10 -10.02
CA VAL A 186 5.17 -3.87 -11.10
C VAL A 186 4.11 -4.55 -11.95
N GLU A 187 3.11 -5.18 -11.36
CA GLU A 187 2.02 -5.77 -12.15
C GLU A 187 1.20 -4.72 -12.90
N LEU A 188 0.90 -3.59 -12.26
CA LEU A 188 0.18 -2.46 -12.87
C LEU A 188 0.92 -1.94 -14.11
N MET A 189 2.26 -1.97 -14.08
CA MET A 189 3.11 -1.59 -15.21
C MET A 189 3.34 -2.72 -16.24
N GLY A 190 2.67 -3.86 -16.10
CA GLY A 190 2.75 -4.99 -17.04
C GLY A 190 3.91 -5.95 -16.79
N GLY A 191 4.49 -5.94 -15.59
CA GLY A 191 5.52 -6.89 -15.18
C GLY A 191 5.00 -8.31 -15.04
N SER A 192 5.92 -9.28 -15.10
CA SER A 192 5.58 -10.70 -14.92
C SER A 192 5.32 -11.04 -13.45
N PRO A 193 4.63 -12.16 -13.13
CA PRO A 193 4.48 -12.62 -11.74
C PRO A 193 5.82 -12.76 -11.02
N ALA A 194 6.85 -13.28 -11.69
CA ALA A 194 8.20 -13.37 -11.13
C ALA A 194 8.78 -11.98 -10.78
N SER A 195 8.65 -11.02 -11.70
CA SER A 195 9.10 -9.63 -11.47
C SER A 195 8.38 -8.96 -10.29
N CYS A 196 7.12 -9.30 -10.04
CA CYS A 196 6.39 -8.82 -8.87
C CYS A 196 7.01 -9.36 -7.57
N GLY A 197 7.37 -10.65 -7.55
CA GLY A 197 8.08 -11.26 -6.43
C GLY A 197 9.47 -10.67 -6.20
N ASP A 198 10.23 -10.42 -7.26
CA ASP A 198 11.53 -9.77 -7.19
C ASP A 198 11.42 -8.35 -6.60
N ALA A 199 10.42 -7.57 -7.03
CA ALA A 199 10.19 -6.22 -6.54
C ALA A 199 9.81 -6.19 -5.05
N LEU A 200 8.98 -7.14 -4.61
CA LEU A 200 8.69 -7.33 -3.19
C LEU A 200 9.97 -7.60 -2.40
N GLY A 201 10.80 -8.55 -2.87
CA GLY A 201 12.06 -8.89 -2.23
C GLY A 201 13.01 -7.70 -2.13
N MET A 202 13.20 -6.97 -3.23
CA MET A 202 14.04 -5.76 -3.28
C MET A 202 13.55 -4.70 -2.30
N SER A 203 12.25 -4.46 -2.23
CA SER A 203 11.68 -3.50 -1.27
C SER A 203 11.95 -3.90 0.17
N ILE A 204 11.68 -5.17 0.54
CA ILE A 204 11.87 -5.66 1.91
C ILE A 204 13.35 -5.64 2.31
N ILE A 205 14.28 -5.98 1.42
CA ILE A 205 15.73 -5.96 1.71
C ILE A 205 16.19 -4.56 2.13
N ASN A 206 15.64 -3.50 1.52
CA ASN A 206 15.98 -2.12 1.87
C ASN A 206 15.36 -1.63 3.19
N GLN A 207 14.57 -2.46 3.87
CA GLN A 207 13.90 -2.14 5.13
C GLN A 207 14.30 -3.10 6.27
N MET A 208 15.17 -4.08 6.02
CA MET A 208 15.60 -5.02 7.05
C MET A 208 16.41 -4.33 8.16
N GLY A 209 16.10 -4.66 9.41
CA GLY A 209 16.70 -4.08 10.61
C GLY A 209 15.92 -2.90 11.21
N LEU A 210 14.81 -2.47 10.61
CA LEU A 210 13.95 -1.42 11.14
C LEU A 210 13.20 -1.92 12.39
N GLY A 211 13.61 -1.41 13.55
CA GLY A 211 12.95 -1.63 14.84
C GLY A 211 11.60 -0.91 14.95
N TRP A 212 10.94 -1.08 16.09
CA TRP A 212 9.70 -0.38 16.44
C TRP A 212 9.88 0.28 17.81
N ASP A 213 10.18 1.57 17.82
CA ASP A 213 10.35 2.39 19.03
C ASP A 213 9.79 3.82 18.82
N PRO A 214 8.47 3.94 18.53
CA PRO A 214 7.89 5.22 18.22
C PRO A 214 7.91 6.18 19.41
N VAL A 215 8.06 7.47 19.10
CA VAL A 215 8.09 8.53 20.10
C VAL A 215 6.80 8.51 20.93
N ALA A 216 6.96 8.44 22.25
CA ALA A 216 5.86 8.35 23.21
C ALA A 216 4.90 7.15 22.98
N GLY A 217 5.33 6.13 22.25
CA GLY A 217 4.49 4.97 21.90
C GLY A 217 3.39 5.29 20.89
N LEU A 218 3.45 6.45 20.21
CA LEU A 218 2.41 6.93 19.30
C LEU A 218 2.77 6.63 17.84
N VAL A 219 1.79 6.21 17.05
CA VAL A 219 1.97 5.88 15.62
C VAL A 219 2.04 7.16 14.77
N GLU A 220 3.05 7.98 15.02
CA GLU A 220 3.20 9.33 14.47
C GLU A 220 4.63 9.63 14.01
N ILE A 221 5.61 9.51 14.91
CA ILE A 221 7.04 9.80 14.66
C ILE A 221 7.80 8.51 14.97
N PRO A 222 8.61 8.01 14.01
CA PRO A 222 8.95 6.60 13.85
C PRO A 222 9.45 5.93 15.11
#